data_AF-A0A7S0QQL0-F1
#
_entry.id   AF-A0A7S0QQL0-F1
#
_cell.length_a   1.000
_cell.length_b   1.000
_cell.length_c   1.000
_cell.angle_alpha   90.00
_cell.angle_beta   90.00
_cell.angle_gamma   90.00
#
_symmetry.space_group_name_H-M   'P 1'
#
loop_
_entity.id
_entity.type
_entity.pdbx_description
1 polymer ?
#
loop_
_entity_poly.entity_id
_entity_poly.type
_entity_poly.pdbx_seq_one_letter_code
_entity_poly.pdbx_strand_id
1 'polypeptide(L)'
;EYIQWRYSSGEDREANMQEGSKLTKEEETEMAKVHVIRKEDGTVEKMIVESLRSRRKNKRSYEYEVKWLNKSDEHNTWISREKLEEMGWAKMVQRLDQQEALRLGLAARPLTQKFVEQQLVNMGLEAEFATHSRIRGLSGGQKVKVVIAGAMWNNPHILVMDEPTNYLDRDSLGALAGAIRKYGGGVVLISHNREFTEALCPERWVVEDGLLKREGDVAADEKIDADANQAPDEVMDSLGNVIKVKKEKKLTAREQKKLEKKKAERRAKGLPSDSDEDW
;
A
#
# COMPACT_ATOMS: atom_id res chain seq x y z
N GLU A 1 -0.70 22.54 1.92
CA GLU A 1 0.16 22.30 3.10
C GLU A 1 -0.10 20.97 3.83
N TYR A 2 -1.28 20.72 4.41
CA TYR A 2 -1.51 19.49 5.21
C TYR A 2 -1.24 18.17 4.46
N ILE A 3 -1.77 18.00 3.24
CA ILE A 3 -1.51 16.79 2.43
C ILE A 3 -0.01 16.63 2.13
N GLN A 4 0.68 17.75 1.84
CA GLN A 4 2.13 17.73 1.61
C GLN A 4 2.89 17.35 2.88
N TRP A 5 2.51 17.90 4.04
CA TRP A 5 3.09 17.52 5.31
C TRP A 5 2.89 16.03 5.60
N ARG A 6 1.66 15.52 5.40
CA ARG A 6 1.27 14.12 5.65
C ARG A 6 2.12 13.13 4.86
N TYR A 7 2.44 13.46 3.60
CA TYR A 7 3.17 12.57 2.67
C TYR A 7 4.62 12.97 2.39
N SER A 8 5.14 14.02 3.02
CA SER A 8 6.48 14.59 2.74
C SER A 8 7.64 13.61 2.90
N SER A 9 7.52 12.63 3.80
CA SER A 9 8.56 11.64 4.07
C SER A 9 8.50 10.39 3.19
N GLY A 10 7.62 10.35 2.17
CA GLY A 10 7.35 9.12 1.42
C GLY A 10 6.58 8.08 2.24
N GLU A 11 6.00 8.51 3.36
CA GLU A 11 5.20 7.74 4.29
C GLU A 11 3.93 8.51 4.63
N ASP A 12 2.87 7.80 5.02
CA ASP A 12 1.72 8.42 5.66
C ASP A 12 2.05 8.71 7.13
N ARG A 13 2.47 9.94 7.42
CA ARG A 13 2.83 10.36 8.78
C ARG A 13 1.69 10.20 9.77
N GLU A 14 0.46 10.40 9.33
CA GLU A 14 -0.71 10.31 10.18
C GLU A 14 -0.96 8.85 10.61
N ALA A 15 -0.82 7.91 9.68
CA ALA A 15 -0.91 6.48 9.99
C ALA A 15 0.16 6.04 11.00
N ASN A 16 1.37 6.58 10.89
CA ASN A 16 2.47 6.28 11.83
C ASN A 16 2.27 6.89 13.23
N MET A 17 1.43 7.92 13.36
CA MET A 17 1.13 8.55 14.66
C MET A 17 0.06 7.81 15.46
N GLN A 18 -0.71 6.92 14.83
CA GLN A 18 -1.74 6.11 15.50
C GLN A 18 -1.12 5.18 16.55
N GLU A 19 -1.85 4.92 17.63
CA GLU A 19 -1.36 4.11 18.76
C GLU A 19 -0.96 2.70 18.35
N GLY A 20 -1.72 2.06 17.46
CA GLY A 20 -1.41 0.72 16.94
C GLY A 20 -0.09 0.66 16.16
N SER A 21 0.37 1.77 15.60
CA SER A 21 1.62 1.87 14.84
C SER A 21 2.85 2.14 15.71
N LYS A 22 2.65 2.58 16.96
CA LYS A 22 3.76 2.82 17.90
C LYS A 22 4.27 1.49 18.44
N LEU A 23 5.58 1.38 18.63
CA LEU A 23 6.17 0.24 19.29
C LEU A 23 5.78 0.23 20.76
N THR A 24 5.32 -0.93 21.24
CA THR A 24 5.12 -1.19 22.66
C THR A 24 6.46 -1.54 23.30
N LYS A 25 6.59 -1.37 24.62
CA LYS A 25 7.81 -1.74 25.35
C LYS A 25 8.18 -3.22 25.17
N GLU A 26 7.17 -4.09 25.06
CA GLU A 26 7.37 -5.52 24.81
C GLU A 26 8.01 -5.75 23.44
N GLU A 27 7.47 -5.13 22.38
CA GLU A 27 8.04 -5.22 21.03
C GLU A 27 9.46 -4.63 20.95
N GLU A 28 9.73 -3.52 21.64
CA GLU A 28 11.09 -2.95 21.73
C GLU A 28 12.08 -3.95 22.35
N THR A 29 11.66 -4.69 23.38
CA THR A 29 12.50 -5.72 23.99
C THR A 29 12.70 -6.94 23.09
N GLU A 30 11.67 -7.34 22.33
CA GLU A 30 11.77 -8.42 21.34
C GLU A 30 12.74 -8.05 20.21
N MET A 31 12.64 -6.81 19.69
CA MET A 31 13.53 -6.32 18.63
C MET A 31 14.99 -6.21 19.05
N ALA A 32 15.25 -5.98 20.34
CA ALA A 32 16.60 -5.91 20.90
C ALA A 32 17.25 -7.29 21.13
N LYS A 33 16.54 -8.39 20.86
CA LYS A 33 17.08 -9.74 21.06
C LYS A 33 18.21 -10.04 20.09
N VAL A 34 19.19 -10.78 20.60
CA VAL A 34 20.30 -11.29 19.81
C VAL A 34 19.83 -12.52 19.05
N HIS A 35 19.95 -12.47 17.73
CA HIS A 35 19.61 -13.57 16.86
C HIS A 35 20.85 -14.31 16.40
N VAL A 36 20.75 -15.64 16.42
CA VAL A 36 21.82 -16.53 15.99
C VAL A 36 21.58 -16.85 14.51
N ILE A 37 22.47 -16.39 13.66
CA ILE A 37 22.38 -16.61 12.22
C ILE A 37 23.52 -17.48 11.76
N ARG A 38 23.15 -18.54 11.05
CA ARG A 38 24.08 -19.45 10.40
C ARG A 38 24.33 -18.95 8.99
N LYS A 39 25.58 -18.63 8.68
CA LYS A 39 26.02 -18.23 7.34
C LYS A 39 26.21 -19.47 6.45
N GLU A 40 26.29 -19.25 5.14
CA GLU A 40 26.51 -20.31 4.14
C GLU A 40 27.85 -21.02 4.33
N ASP A 41 28.84 -20.33 4.91
CA ASP A 41 30.15 -20.88 5.30
C ASP A 41 30.10 -21.80 6.55
N GLY A 42 28.91 -21.99 7.14
CA GLY A 42 28.68 -22.80 8.33
C GLY A 42 29.01 -22.09 9.65
N THR A 43 29.51 -20.86 9.63
CA THR A 43 29.77 -20.07 10.83
C THR A 43 28.47 -19.57 11.45
N VAL A 44 28.48 -19.45 12.78
CA VAL A 44 27.32 -19.02 13.57
C VAL A 44 27.67 -17.70 14.24
N GLU A 45 27.00 -16.64 13.80
CA GLU A 45 27.18 -15.29 14.37
C GLU A 45 25.94 -14.86 15.15
N LYS A 46 26.20 -14.19 16.28
CA LYS A 46 25.19 -13.52 17.09
C LYS A 46 25.07 -12.09 16.60
N MET A 47 23.91 -11.72 16.07
CA MET A 47 23.68 -10.41 15.49
C MET A 47 22.36 -9.81 15.97
N ILE A 48 22.29 -8.49 15.99
CA ILE A 48 21.09 -7.72 16.34
C ILE A 48 20.68 -6.94 15.09
N VAL A 49 19.40 -7.00 14.76
CA VAL A 49 18.82 -6.27 13.63
C VAL A 49 18.85 -4.77 13.99
N GLU A 50 19.45 -3.94 13.14
CA GLU A 50 19.47 -2.48 13.31
C GLU A 50 18.30 -1.82 12.57
N SER A 51 18.11 -2.16 11.29
CA SER A 51 17.04 -1.62 10.46
C SER A 51 16.76 -2.49 9.24
N LEU A 52 15.57 -2.32 8.65
CA LEU A 52 15.23 -2.89 7.34
C LEU A 52 15.55 -1.86 6.26
N ARG A 53 16.17 -2.28 5.16
CA ARG A 53 16.62 -1.39 4.08
C ARG A 53 15.72 -1.44 2.86
N SER A 54 15.50 -2.65 2.34
CA SER A 54 14.77 -2.86 1.09
C SER A 54 13.97 -4.16 1.14
N ARG A 55 13.05 -4.34 0.19
CA ARG A 55 12.32 -5.60 0.00
C ARG A 55 12.49 -6.09 -1.42
N ARG A 56 12.47 -7.41 -1.59
CA ARG A 56 12.44 -8.07 -2.90
C ARG A 56 11.38 -9.16 -2.92
N LYS A 57 10.83 -9.43 -4.10
CA LYS A 57 9.86 -10.50 -4.28
C LYS A 57 10.59 -11.84 -4.39
N ASN A 58 10.23 -12.81 -3.54
CA ASN A 58 10.68 -14.20 -3.64
C ASN A 58 9.48 -15.11 -3.87
N LYS A 59 9.29 -15.56 -5.12
CA LYS A 59 8.16 -16.41 -5.54
C LYS A 59 6.80 -15.82 -5.12
N ARG A 60 6.17 -16.39 -4.08
CA ARG A 60 4.87 -16.01 -3.52
C ARG A 60 4.95 -15.15 -2.24
N SER A 61 6.16 -14.84 -1.78
CA SER A 61 6.40 -14.06 -0.56
C SER A 61 7.40 -12.93 -0.82
N TYR A 62 7.75 -12.21 0.23
CA TYR A 62 8.73 -11.13 0.23
C TYR A 62 9.89 -11.46 1.18
N GLU A 63 11.07 -11.04 0.76
CA GLU A 63 12.27 -11.02 1.59
C GLU A 63 12.70 -9.58 1.80
N TYR A 64 13.28 -9.34 2.97
CA TYR A 64 13.66 -8.02 3.44
C TYR A 64 15.16 -8.01 3.70
N GLU A 65 15.81 -6.96 3.24
CA GLU A 65 17.22 -6.72 3.48
C GLU A 65 17.40 -6.16 4.89
N VAL A 66 18.14 -6.91 5.70
CA VAL A 66 18.41 -6.58 7.09
C VAL A 66 19.80 -5.97 7.23
N LYS A 67 19.86 -4.75 7.78
CA LYS A 67 21.06 -4.11 8.29
C LYS A 67 21.34 -4.62 9.69
N TRP A 68 22.53 -5.16 9.91
CA TRP A 68 22.98 -5.65 11.20
C TRP A 68 23.71 -4.57 11.99
N LEU A 69 23.43 -4.49 13.29
CA LEU A 69 24.05 -3.53 14.19
C LEU A 69 25.57 -3.69 14.21
N ASN A 70 26.30 -2.57 14.10
CA ASN A 70 27.78 -2.52 14.06
C ASN A 70 28.43 -3.31 12.91
N LYS A 71 27.70 -3.57 11.82
CA LYS A 71 28.25 -4.20 10.61
C LYS A 71 28.12 -3.28 9.40
N SER A 72 29.05 -3.40 8.46
CA SER A 72 28.98 -2.72 7.16
C SER A 72 27.78 -3.21 6.35
N ASP A 73 27.32 -2.41 5.37
CA ASP A 73 26.22 -2.77 4.46
C ASP A 73 26.55 -4.03 3.62
N GLU A 74 27.84 -4.34 3.45
CA GLU A 74 28.32 -5.56 2.78
C GLU A 74 27.89 -6.86 3.49
N HIS A 75 27.57 -6.78 4.78
CA HIS A 75 27.11 -7.91 5.57
C HIS A 75 25.59 -8.00 5.68
N ASN A 76 24.84 -7.16 4.96
CA ASN A 76 23.39 -7.24 4.95
C ASN A 76 22.93 -8.61 4.46
N THR A 77 21.86 -9.13 5.05
CA THR A 77 21.31 -10.44 4.68
C THR A 77 19.83 -10.33 4.38
N TRP A 78 19.34 -11.19 3.50
CA TRP A 78 17.93 -11.27 3.16
C TRP A 78 17.22 -12.25 4.08
N ILE A 79 16.14 -11.79 4.72
CA ILE A 79 15.32 -12.60 5.63
C ILE A 79 13.87 -12.58 5.16
N SER A 80 13.19 -13.72 5.19
CA SER A 80 11.77 -13.86 4.87
C SER A 80 10.88 -13.09 5.85
N ARG A 81 9.72 -12.64 5.36
CA ARG A 81 8.66 -12.03 6.18
C ARG A 81 8.36 -12.79 7.47
N GLU A 82 8.05 -14.08 7.36
CA GLU A 82 7.63 -14.94 8.49
C GLU A 82 8.66 -14.91 9.62
N LYS A 83 9.93 -15.12 9.28
CA LYS A 83 11.03 -15.07 10.24
C LYS A 83 11.20 -13.68 10.89
N LEU A 84 10.98 -12.58 10.16
CA LEU A 84 11.03 -11.25 10.76
C LEU A 84 9.85 -10.99 11.72
N GLU A 85 8.66 -11.48 11.39
CA GLU A 85 7.50 -11.41 12.27
C GLU A 85 7.76 -12.19 13.58
N GLU A 86 8.35 -13.39 13.50
CA GLU A 86 8.80 -14.17 14.67
C GLU A 86 9.87 -13.44 15.52
N MET A 87 10.70 -12.60 14.89
CA MET A 87 11.72 -11.80 15.56
C MET A 87 11.14 -10.51 16.18
N GLY A 88 9.82 -10.26 16.10
CA GLY A 88 9.19 -9.06 16.62
C GLY A 88 9.26 -7.84 15.68
N TRP A 89 9.65 -8.02 14.41
CA TRP A 89 9.82 -6.95 13.43
C TRP A 89 8.59 -6.70 12.55
N ALA A 90 7.42 -7.24 12.92
CA ALA A 90 6.18 -7.17 12.13
C ALA A 90 5.79 -5.72 11.75
N LYS A 91 5.85 -4.77 12.70
CA LYS A 91 5.52 -3.36 12.46
C LYS A 91 6.51 -2.69 11.49
N MET A 92 7.79 -3.02 11.59
CA MET A 92 8.81 -2.48 10.68
C MET A 92 8.67 -3.03 9.26
N VAL A 93 8.33 -4.31 9.15
CA VAL A 93 7.96 -4.94 7.87
C VAL A 93 6.76 -4.24 7.25
N GLN A 94 5.69 -4.04 8.02
CA GLN A 94 4.48 -3.36 7.55
C GLN A 94 4.77 -1.91 7.10
N ARG A 95 5.61 -1.19 7.86
CA ARG A 95 6.02 0.17 7.52
C ARG A 95 6.82 0.23 6.21
N LEU A 96 7.76 -0.69 6.00
CA LEU A 96 8.51 -0.77 4.74
C LEU A 96 7.60 -1.14 3.56
N ASP A 97 6.64 -2.04 3.78
CA ASP A 97 5.65 -2.39 2.76
C ASP A 97 4.78 -1.20 2.36
N GLN A 98 4.37 -0.38 3.34
CA GLN A 98 3.64 0.86 3.11
C GLN A 98 4.49 1.90 2.37
N GLN A 99 5.75 2.10 2.77
CA GLN A 99 6.68 2.99 2.06
C GLN A 99 6.80 2.62 0.58
N GLU A 100 6.99 1.34 0.28
CA GLU A 100 7.17 0.91 -1.11
C GLU A 100 5.86 1.01 -1.90
N ALA A 101 4.71 0.72 -1.28
CA ALA A 101 3.40 0.96 -1.89
C ALA A 101 3.17 2.45 -2.20
N LEU A 102 3.54 3.33 -1.28
CA LEU A 102 3.46 4.78 -1.46
C LEU A 102 4.40 5.28 -2.53
N ARG A 103 5.63 4.78 -2.56
CA ARG A 103 6.63 5.12 -3.58
C ARG A 103 6.12 4.78 -4.98
N LEU A 104 5.51 3.60 -5.15
CA LEU A 104 4.85 3.21 -6.39
C LEU A 104 3.68 4.15 -6.74
N GLY A 105 2.90 4.60 -5.75
CA GLY A 105 1.82 5.57 -5.94
C GLY A 105 2.28 6.98 -6.28
N LEU A 106 3.37 7.47 -5.66
CA LEU A 106 3.93 8.80 -5.87
C LEU A 106 4.50 8.98 -7.28
N ALA A 107 4.94 7.91 -7.93
CA ALA A 107 5.34 7.94 -9.34
C ALA A 107 4.18 8.41 -10.26
N ALA A 108 2.92 8.12 -9.89
CA ALA A 108 1.75 8.60 -10.60
C ALA A 108 1.24 9.97 -10.11
N ARG A 109 1.58 10.37 -8.88
CA ARG A 109 1.05 11.57 -8.22
C ARG A 109 2.16 12.32 -7.47
N PRO A 110 2.88 13.24 -8.13
CA PRO A 110 3.94 13.99 -7.48
C PRO A 110 3.35 14.94 -6.43
N LEU A 111 4.03 15.08 -5.29
CA LEU A 111 3.60 15.89 -4.13
C LEU A 111 3.82 17.40 -4.35
N THR A 112 3.46 17.90 -5.53
CA THR A 112 3.55 19.33 -5.88
C THR A 112 2.28 20.07 -5.48
N GLN A 113 2.39 21.38 -5.23
CA GLN A 113 1.24 22.22 -4.89
C GLN A 113 0.14 22.13 -5.96
N LYS A 114 0.52 22.16 -7.24
CA LYS A 114 -0.42 22.07 -8.36
C LYS A 114 -1.23 20.77 -8.35
N PHE A 115 -0.59 19.64 -8.06
CA PHE A 115 -1.29 18.35 -8.01
C PHE A 115 -2.21 18.25 -6.80
N VAL A 116 -1.76 18.78 -5.65
CA VAL A 116 -2.59 18.83 -4.42
C VAL A 116 -3.82 19.71 -4.64
N GLU A 117 -3.65 20.87 -5.27
CA GLU A 117 -4.75 21.75 -5.64
C GLU A 117 -5.74 21.05 -6.58
N GLN A 118 -5.24 20.42 -7.65
CA GLN A 118 -6.09 19.68 -8.59
C GLN A 118 -6.89 18.58 -7.90
N GLN A 119 -6.28 17.83 -6.98
CA GLN A 119 -6.96 16.78 -6.23
C GLN A 119 -8.07 17.35 -5.34
N LEU A 120 -7.83 18.49 -4.68
CA LEU A 120 -8.84 19.16 -3.85
C LEU A 120 -9.99 19.71 -4.70
N VAL A 121 -9.69 20.29 -5.86
CA VAL A 121 -10.68 20.75 -6.83
C VAL A 121 -11.53 19.58 -7.36
N ASN A 122 -10.91 18.44 -7.65
CA ASN A 122 -11.64 17.22 -8.05
C ASN A 122 -12.60 16.72 -6.96
N MET A 123 -12.30 16.99 -5.68
CA MET A 123 -13.17 16.70 -4.55
C MET A 123 -14.23 17.79 -4.29
N GLY A 124 -14.33 18.79 -5.17
CA GLY A 124 -15.30 19.88 -5.08
C GLY A 124 -14.96 20.93 -4.01
N LEU A 125 -13.67 21.12 -3.71
CA LEU A 125 -13.17 22.26 -2.93
C LEU A 125 -12.63 23.31 -3.90
N GLU A 126 -13.17 24.53 -3.87
CA GLU A 126 -12.71 25.59 -4.78
C GLU A 126 -11.23 25.93 -4.55
N ALA A 127 -10.53 26.30 -5.62
CA ALA A 127 -9.09 26.55 -5.61
C ALA A 127 -8.67 27.61 -4.57
N GLU A 128 -9.50 28.63 -4.37
CA GLU A 128 -9.25 29.69 -3.38
C GLU A 128 -9.20 29.13 -1.95
N PHE A 129 -10.16 28.29 -1.58
CA PHE A 129 -10.17 27.61 -0.28
C PHE A 129 -9.07 26.54 -0.17
N ALA A 130 -8.72 25.88 -1.27
CA ALA A 130 -7.68 24.84 -1.28
C ALA A 130 -6.27 25.39 -1.01
N THR A 131 -5.99 26.62 -1.44
CA THR A 131 -4.63 27.19 -1.44
C THR A 131 -4.43 28.34 -0.46
N HIS A 132 -5.42 29.22 -0.28
CA HIS A 132 -5.26 30.46 0.48
C HIS A 132 -5.92 30.43 1.87
N SER A 133 -6.74 29.43 2.16
CA SER A 133 -7.45 29.30 3.44
C SER A 133 -6.71 28.39 4.42
N ARG A 134 -6.69 28.78 5.69
CA ARG A 134 -6.23 27.89 6.78
C ARG A 134 -7.31 26.87 7.10
N ILE A 135 -6.91 25.64 7.43
CA ILE A 135 -7.83 24.54 7.79
C ILE A 135 -8.80 24.94 8.90
N ARG A 136 -8.35 25.76 9.87
CA ARG A 136 -9.20 26.27 10.95
C ARG A 136 -10.42 27.04 10.44
N GLY A 137 -10.28 27.79 9.34
CA GLY A 137 -11.33 28.60 8.73
C GLY A 137 -12.25 27.85 7.77
N LEU A 138 -11.96 26.59 7.45
CA LEU A 138 -12.81 25.78 6.59
C LEU A 138 -14.09 25.35 7.32
N SER A 139 -15.19 25.27 6.57
CA SER A 139 -16.45 24.70 7.05
C SER A 139 -16.32 23.20 7.34
N GLY A 140 -17.29 22.62 8.06
CA GLY A 140 -17.30 21.18 8.36
C GLY A 140 -17.21 20.32 7.09
N GLY A 141 -18.06 20.59 6.10
CA GLY A 141 -18.04 19.87 4.82
C GLY A 141 -16.75 20.06 4.02
N GLN A 142 -16.16 21.27 4.06
CA GLN A 142 -14.86 21.52 3.43
C GLN A 142 -13.74 20.71 4.09
N LYS A 143 -13.75 20.58 5.43
CA LYS A 143 -12.79 19.72 6.15
C LYS A 143 -12.95 18.25 5.77
N VAL A 144 -14.17 17.75 5.66
CA VAL A 144 -14.45 16.38 5.20
C VAL A 144 -13.85 16.15 3.81
N LYS A 145 -14.07 17.08 2.86
CA LYS A 145 -13.48 17.01 1.51
C LYS A 145 -11.94 16.94 1.54
N VAL A 146 -11.28 17.72 2.40
CA VAL A 146 -9.82 17.70 2.57
C VAL A 146 -9.34 16.35 3.11
N VAL A 147 -10.05 15.77 4.09
CA VAL A 147 -9.70 14.47 4.67
C VAL A 147 -9.87 13.35 3.64
N ILE A 148 -10.97 13.33 2.90
CA ILE A 148 -11.18 12.35 1.82
C ILE A 148 -10.12 12.51 0.74
N ALA A 149 -9.78 13.75 0.34
CA ALA A 149 -8.70 14.00 -0.62
C ALA A 149 -7.36 13.47 -0.14
N GLY A 150 -7.04 13.63 1.15
CA GLY A 150 -5.86 13.07 1.79
C GLY A 150 -5.86 11.54 1.78
N ALA A 151 -6.94 10.90 2.23
CA ALA A 151 -7.07 9.44 2.23
C ALA A 151 -6.94 8.83 0.82
N MET A 152 -7.52 9.50 -0.18
CA MET A 152 -7.46 9.09 -1.58
C MET A 152 -6.11 9.34 -2.25
N TRP A 153 -5.21 10.10 -1.61
CA TRP A 153 -3.89 10.41 -2.16
C TRP A 153 -3.08 9.14 -2.44
N ASN A 154 -3.19 8.16 -1.54
CA ASN A 154 -2.48 6.89 -1.59
C ASN A 154 -3.06 5.86 -2.56
N ASN A 155 -4.13 6.19 -3.30
CA ASN A 155 -4.89 5.23 -4.11
C ASN A 155 -5.20 3.94 -3.33
N PRO A 156 -5.92 4.04 -2.20
CA PRO A 156 -6.24 2.87 -1.40
C PRO A 156 -6.99 1.83 -2.24
N HIS A 157 -6.85 0.56 -1.91
CA HIS A 157 -7.69 -0.52 -2.47
C HIS A 157 -9.02 -0.63 -1.73
N ILE A 158 -9.02 -0.26 -0.45
CA ILE A 158 -10.19 -0.27 0.43
C ILE A 158 -10.30 1.10 1.07
N LEU A 159 -11.45 1.74 0.90
CA LEU A 159 -11.78 3.01 1.53
C LEU A 159 -12.78 2.78 2.66
N VAL A 160 -12.39 3.15 3.87
CA VAL A 160 -13.29 3.15 5.03
C VAL A 160 -13.76 4.57 5.28
N MET A 161 -15.08 4.78 5.28
CA MET A 161 -15.69 6.08 5.51
C MET A 161 -16.61 6.01 6.71
N ASP A 162 -16.24 6.72 7.77
CA ASP A 162 -17.02 6.84 8.98
C ASP A 162 -17.88 8.11 8.94
N GLU A 163 -19.20 7.94 8.89
CA GLU A 163 -20.22 8.99 8.80
C GLU A 163 -19.93 10.11 7.77
N PRO A 164 -19.66 9.77 6.50
CA PRO A 164 -19.29 10.78 5.50
C PRO A 164 -20.47 11.67 5.10
N THR A 165 -21.70 11.31 5.48
CA THR A 165 -22.89 12.13 5.22
C THR A 165 -22.98 13.35 6.13
N ASN A 166 -22.25 13.35 7.24
CA ASN A 166 -22.25 14.46 8.17
C ASN A 166 -21.56 15.69 7.56
N TYR A 167 -22.20 16.85 7.71
CA TYR A 167 -21.68 18.14 7.26
C TYR A 167 -21.55 18.33 5.74
N LEU A 168 -22.00 17.37 4.91
CA LEU A 168 -22.12 17.54 3.47
C LEU A 168 -23.50 18.07 3.09
N ASP A 169 -23.53 18.96 2.10
CA ASP A 169 -24.76 19.38 1.45
C ASP A 169 -25.25 18.30 0.46
N ARG A 170 -26.48 18.46 -0.05
CA ARG A 170 -27.10 17.48 -0.95
C ARG A 170 -26.29 17.27 -2.24
N ASP A 171 -25.73 18.35 -2.77
CA ASP A 171 -24.95 18.31 -4.01
C ASP A 171 -23.62 17.56 -3.79
N SER A 172 -22.90 17.83 -2.69
CA SER A 172 -21.67 17.09 -2.36
C SER A 172 -21.96 15.63 -2.03
N LEU A 173 -23.11 15.33 -1.41
CA LEU A 173 -23.54 13.95 -1.14
C LEU A 173 -23.81 13.19 -2.43
N GLY A 174 -24.49 13.82 -3.39
CA GLY A 174 -24.71 13.25 -4.73
C GLY A 174 -23.41 13.02 -5.49
N ALA A 175 -22.46 13.97 -5.42
CA ALA A 175 -21.14 13.82 -6.01
C ALA A 175 -20.35 12.67 -5.37
N LEU A 176 -20.40 12.54 -4.03
CA LEU A 176 -19.77 11.45 -3.30
C LEU A 176 -20.38 10.09 -3.68
N ALA A 177 -21.71 9.98 -3.75
CA ALA A 177 -22.39 8.77 -4.22
C ALA A 177 -21.97 8.39 -5.64
N GLY A 178 -21.87 9.37 -6.54
CA GLY A 178 -21.40 9.16 -7.92
C GLY A 178 -19.95 8.71 -7.98
N ALA A 179 -19.08 9.23 -7.10
CA ALA A 179 -17.68 8.82 -7.00
C ALA A 179 -17.54 7.39 -6.47
N ILE A 180 -18.27 7.03 -5.41
CA ILE A 180 -18.27 5.69 -4.81
C ILE A 180 -18.69 4.64 -5.85
N ARG A 181 -19.74 4.91 -6.65
CA ARG A 181 -20.17 3.98 -7.72
C ARG A 181 -19.14 3.74 -8.81
N LYS A 182 -18.24 4.70 -9.06
CA LYS A 182 -17.19 4.60 -10.08
C LYS A 182 -15.86 4.11 -9.53
N TYR A 183 -15.76 3.98 -8.21
CA TYR A 183 -14.52 3.58 -7.57
C TYR A 183 -14.33 2.08 -7.72
N GLY A 184 -13.20 1.67 -8.30
CA GLY A 184 -12.88 0.26 -8.56
C GLY A 184 -12.33 -0.51 -7.35
N GLY A 185 -12.27 0.12 -6.17
CA GLY A 185 -11.84 -0.51 -4.93
C GLY A 185 -13.02 -0.87 -4.01
N GLY A 186 -12.72 -1.55 -2.91
CA GLY A 186 -13.70 -1.85 -1.88
C GLY A 186 -14.05 -0.61 -1.07
N VAL A 187 -15.32 -0.46 -0.69
CA VAL A 187 -15.78 0.65 0.15
C VAL A 187 -16.53 0.09 1.35
N VAL A 188 -16.08 0.47 2.55
CA VAL A 188 -16.79 0.22 3.80
C VAL A 188 -17.36 1.55 4.26
N LEU A 189 -18.69 1.64 4.28
CA LEU A 189 -19.42 2.85 4.64
C LEU A 189 -20.13 2.63 5.97
N ILE A 190 -19.83 3.47 6.95
CA ILE A 190 -20.53 3.52 8.23
C ILE A 190 -21.42 4.75 8.19
N SER A 191 -22.74 4.57 8.25
CA SER A 191 -23.66 5.70 8.33
C SER A 191 -25.00 5.33 8.97
N HIS A 192 -25.56 6.26 9.74
CA HIS A 192 -26.94 6.22 10.19
C HIS A 192 -27.95 6.58 9.09
N ASN A 193 -27.51 7.09 7.94
CA ASN A 193 -28.39 7.42 6.81
C ASN A 193 -28.71 6.17 5.96
N ARG A 194 -29.94 5.66 6.13
CA ARG A 194 -30.41 4.46 5.42
C ARG A 194 -30.54 4.67 3.91
N GLU A 195 -31.09 5.81 3.47
CA GLU A 195 -31.27 6.09 2.04
C GLU A 195 -29.93 6.09 1.29
N PHE A 196 -28.88 6.65 1.93
CA PHE A 196 -27.54 6.72 1.34
C PHE A 196 -26.87 5.35 1.27
N THR A 197 -26.95 4.55 2.35
CA THR A 197 -26.36 3.20 2.40
C THR A 197 -27.09 2.23 1.48
N GLU A 198 -28.42 2.25 1.44
CA GLU A 198 -29.23 1.40 0.57
C GLU A 198 -29.01 1.68 -0.93
N ALA A 199 -28.72 2.94 -1.29
CA ALA A 199 -28.48 3.33 -2.68
C ALA A 199 -27.07 2.99 -3.20
N LEU A 200 -26.15 2.59 -2.33
CA LEU A 200 -24.72 2.40 -2.66
C LEU A 200 -24.17 1.02 -2.27
N CYS A 201 -24.65 0.44 -1.18
CA CYS A 201 -24.09 -0.78 -0.59
C CYS A 201 -25.03 -1.97 -0.83
N PRO A 202 -24.64 -2.97 -1.64
CA PRO A 202 -25.43 -4.18 -1.82
C PRO A 202 -25.40 -5.11 -0.60
N GLU A 203 -24.31 -5.07 0.18
CA GLU A 203 -24.13 -5.81 1.43
C GLU A 203 -24.19 -4.84 2.61
N ARG A 204 -24.85 -5.26 3.71
CA ARG A 204 -25.03 -4.45 4.92
C ARG A 204 -24.68 -5.25 6.17
N TRP A 205 -23.95 -4.63 7.09
CA TRP A 205 -23.60 -5.21 8.37
C TRP A 205 -24.32 -4.43 9.46
N VAL A 206 -25.25 -5.09 10.15
CA VAL A 206 -26.04 -4.52 11.23
C VAL A 206 -25.44 -5.00 12.55
N VAL A 207 -25.01 -4.05 13.39
CA VAL A 207 -24.45 -4.34 14.71
C VAL A 207 -25.50 -4.01 15.77
N GLU A 208 -25.94 -5.02 16.52
CA GLU A 208 -26.91 -4.92 17.62
C GLU A 208 -26.40 -5.71 18.82
N ASP A 209 -26.41 -5.11 20.01
CA ASP A 209 -25.97 -5.76 21.26
C ASP A 209 -24.58 -6.41 21.20
N GLY A 210 -23.66 -5.81 20.42
CA GLY A 210 -22.31 -6.33 20.20
C GLY A 210 -22.23 -7.54 19.25
N LEU A 211 -23.35 -7.93 18.63
CA LEU A 211 -23.43 -8.98 17.62
C LEU A 211 -23.56 -8.36 16.22
N LEU A 212 -22.78 -8.87 15.29
CA LEU A 212 -22.79 -8.46 13.90
C LEU A 212 -23.64 -9.42 13.06
N LYS A 213 -24.71 -8.92 12.46
CA LYS A 213 -25.56 -9.63 11.51
C LYS A 213 -25.29 -9.08 10.11
N ARG A 214 -25.08 -9.99 9.15
CA ARG A 214 -24.94 -9.62 7.74
C ARG A 214 -26.28 -9.77 7.03
N GLU A 215 -26.65 -8.75 6.27
CA GLU A 215 -27.81 -8.72 5.39
C GLU A 215 -27.39 -8.37 3.95
N GLY A 216 -28.15 -8.88 2.97
CA GLY A 216 -27.92 -8.63 1.54
C GLY A 216 -27.17 -9.75 0.83
N ASP A 217 -27.25 -9.72 -0.50
CA ASP A 217 -26.57 -10.67 -1.40
C ASP A 217 -25.41 -9.97 -2.10
N VAL A 218 -24.26 -10.65 -2.14
CA VAL A 218 -23.11 -10.23 -2.94
C VAL A 218 -23.29 -10.85 -4.33
N ALA A 219 -23.32 -10.02 -5.37
CA ALA A 219 -23.21 -10.53 -6.73
C ALA A 219 -21.91 -11.34 -6.86
N ALA A 220 -21.99 -12.55 -7.43
CA ALA A 220 -20.83 -13.42 -7.58
C ALA A 220 -19.68 -12.67 -8.27
N ASP A 221 -18.46 -12.77 -7.73
CA ASP A 221 -17.26 -12.08 -8.20
C ASP A 221 -17.17 -12.09 -9.74
N GLU A 222 -17.46 -10.96 -10.37
CA GLU A 222 -16.96 -10.71 -11.71
C GLU A 222 -15.44 -10.61 -11.58
N LYS A 223 -14.73 -11.52 -12.26
CA LYS A 223 -13.26 -11.62 -12.18
C LYS A 223 -12.64 -10.24 -12.38
N ILE A 224 -12.05 -9.71 -11.32
CA ILE A 224 -11.26 -8.48 -11.37
C ILE A 224 -10.14 -8.72 -12.38
N ASP A 225 -10.14 -7.93 -13.46
CA ASP A 225 -9.17 -8.03 -14.53
C ASP A 225 -7.79 -7.60 -13.98
N ALA A 226 -6.92 -8.58 -13.73
CA ALA A 226 -5.64 -8.39 -13.06
C ALA A 226 -4.63 -7.53 -13.86
N ASP A 227 -4.99 -7.10 -15.08
CA ASP A 227 -4.19 -6.23 -15.94
C ASP A 227 -4.36 -4.72 -15.66
N ALA A 228 -5.29 -4.32 -14.79
CA ALA A 228 -5.48 -2.89 -14.43
C ALA A 228 -4.31 -2.28 -13.61
N ASN A 229 -3.35 -3.10 -13.15
CA ASN A 229 -2.18 -2.68 -12.36
C ASN A 229 -0.91 -2.46 -13.22
N GLN A 230 -1.02 -2.28 -14.53
CA GLN A 230 0.14 -1.91 -15.34
C GLN A 230 0.52 -0.46 -15.06
N ALA A 231 1.73 -0.27 -14.52
CA ALA A 231 2.36 1.05 -14.44
C ALA A 231 2.35 1.71 -15.84
N PRO A 232 2.09 3.03 -15.93
CA PRO A 232 2.07 3.73 -17.20
C PRO A 232 3.40 3.56 -17.94
N ASP A 233 3.33 3.33 -19.25
CA ASP A 233 4.50 3.05 -20.13
C ASP A 233 5.50 4.23 -20.20
N GLU A 234 5.07 5.42 -19.76
CA GLU A 234 5.84 6.65 -19.75
C GLU A 234 5.77 7.29 -18.36
N VAL A 235 6.94 7.47 -17.72
CA VAL A 235 7.08 8.20 -16.47
C VAL A 235 7.72 9.55 -16.79
N MET A 236 7.04 10.64 -16.41
CA MET A 236 7.55 12.00 -16.56
C MET A 236 8.38 12.36 -15.32
N ASP A 237 9.67 12.64 -15.52
CA ASP A 237 10.54 13.13 -14.45
C ASP A 237 10.08 14.53 -13.98
N SER A 238 10.42 14.87 -12.74
CA SER A 238 10.28 16.18 -12.09
C SER A 238 10.76 17.39 -12.93
N LEU A 239 11.64 17.16 -13.92
CA LEU A 239 12.17 18.15 -14.85
C LEU A 239 11.52 18.12 -16.25
N GLY A 240 10.48 17.31 -16.44
CA GLY A 240 9.68 17.26 -17.67
C GLY A 240 10.21 16.34 -18.78
N ASN A 241 11.16 15.46 -18.49
CA ASN A 241 11.68 14.49 -19.44
C ASN A 241 10.86 13.19 -19.42
N VAL A 242 10.60 12.62 -20.60
CA VAL A 242 9.86 11.36 -20.76
C VAL A 242 10.83 10.18 -20.68
N ILE A 243 10.71 9.35 -19.64
CA ILE A 243 11.50 8.12 -19.49
C ILE A 243 10.62 6.93 -19.91
N LYS A 244 11.03 6.24 -20.98
CA LYS A 244 10.37 5.00 -21.43
C LYS A 244 10.86 3.81 -20.64
N VAL A 245 9.97 3.18 -19.88
CA VAL A 245 10.29 1.97 -19.11
C VAL A 245 10.20 0.76 -20.06
N LYS A 246 11.33 0.09 -20.32
CA LYS A 246 11.35 -1.16 -21.10
C LYS A 246 10.66 -2.27 -20.29
N LYS A 247 9.49 -2.74 -20.74
CA LYS A 247 8.86 -3.95 -20.21
C LYS A 247 9.75 -5.17 -20.46
N GLU A 248 10.05 -5.93 -19.42
CA GLU A 248 10.55 -7.30 -19.58
C GLU A 248 9.47 -8.14 -20.28
N LYS A 249 9.84 -8.83 -21.37
CA LYS A 249 8.91 -9.71 -22.08
C LYS A 249 8.52 -10.86 -21.15
N LYS A 250 7.25 -10.91 -20.73
CA LYS A 250 6.68 -12.11 -20.11
C LYS A 250 6.76 -13.27 -21.11
N LEU A 251 7.47 -14.35 -20.76
CA LEU A 251 7.48 -15.59 -21.55
C LEU A 251 6.05 -16.08 -21.76
N THR A 252 5.73 -16.45 -22.99
CA THR A 252 4.43 -17.04 -23.33
C THR A 252 4.24 -18.39 -22.63
N ALA A 253 3.00 -18.84 -22.43
CA ALA A 253 2.69 -20.13 -21.80
C ALA A 253 3.40 -21.32 -22.49
N ARG A 254 3.67 -21.22 -23.79
CA ARG A 254 4.41 -22.22 -24.57
C ARG A 254 5.91 -22.21 -24.25
N GLU A 255 6.49 -21.03 -23.98
CA GLU A 255 7.90 -20.87 -23.61
C GLU A 255 8.12 -21.28 -22.15
N GLN A 256 7.21 -20.96 -21.24
CA GLN A 256 7.23 -21.42 -19.84
C GLN A 256 7.20 -22.96 -19.77
N LYS A 257 6.31 -23.61 -20.53
CA LYS A 257 6.21 -25.07 -20.57
C LYS A 257 7.46 -25.74 -21.16
N LYS A 258 8.12 -25.10 -22.12
CA LYS A 258 9.41 -25.56 -22.66
C LYS A 258 10.54 -25.42 -21.63
N LEU A 259 10.57 -24.32 -20.88
CA LEU A 259 11.54 -24.08 -19.82
C LEU A 259 11.37 -25.10 -18.69
N GLU A 260 10.14 -25.36 -18.25
CA GLU A 260 9.86 -26.38 -17.23
C GLU A 260 10.27 -27.79 -17.68
N LYS A 261 10.01 -28.14 -18.96
CA LYS A 261 10.45 -29.42 -19.52
C LYS A 261 11.97 -29.55 -19.53
N LYS A 262 12.71 -28.49 -19.94
CA LYS A 262 14.17 -28.47 -19.88
C LYS A 262 14.70 -28.60 -18.45
N LYS A 263 14.09 -27.90 -17.49
CA LYS A 263 14.47 -27.98 -16.06
C LYS A 263 14.20 -29.39 -15.49
N ALA A 264 13.11 -30.04 -15.89
CA ALA A 264 12.80 -31.41 -15.51
C ALA A 264 13.80 -32.42 -16.09
N GLU A 265 14.17 -32.28 -17.38
CA GLU A 265 15.18 -33.13 -18.03
C GLU A 265 16.58 -32.97 -17.41
N ARG A 266 16.96 -31.74 -16.99
CA ARG A 266 18.23 -31.50 -16.28
C ARG A 266 18.23 -32.09 -14.87
N ARG A 267 17.12 -31.99 -14.13
CA ARG A 267 16.95 -32.66 -12.82
C ARG A 267 17.07 -34.18 -12.93
N ALA A 268 16.50 -34.77 -13.98
CA ALA A 268 16.61 -36.20 -14.24
C ALA A 268 18.05 -36.65 -14.56
N LYS A 269 18.89 -35.74 -15.06
CA LYS A 269 20.33 -35.97 -15.34
C LYS A 269 21.25 -35.58 -14.17
N GLY A 270 20.71 -35.17 -13.02
CA GLY A 270 21.50 -34.79 -11.85
C GLY A 270 22.25 -33.45 -11.95
N LEU A 271 21.91 -32.61 -12.93
CA LEU A 271 22.50 -31.27 -13.10
C LEU A 271 21.65 -30.19 -12.38
N PRO A 272 22.27 -29.08 -11.92
CA PRO A 272 21.56 -27.95 -11.32
C PRO A 272 20.44 -27.42 -12.25
N SER A 273 19.29 -27.07 -11.66
CA SER A 273 18.11 -26.68 -12.44
C SER A 273 18.14 -25.25 -12.97
N ASP A 274 19.17 -24.48 -12.63
CA ASP A 274 19.37 -23.10 -13.08
C ASP A 274 20.78 -22.99 -13.67
N SER A 275 20.86 -22.72 -14.98
CA SER A 275 22.13 -22.39 -15.66
C SER A 275 22.01 -20.99 -16.27
N ASP A 276 23.14 -20.28 -16.37
CA ASP A 276 23.20 -18.93 -16.94
C ASP A 276 22.74 -18.84 -18.41
N GLU A 277 22.59 -19.98 -19.10
CA GLU A 277 22.01 -20.06 -20.46
C GLU A 277 20.46 -20.00 -20.51
N ASP A 278 19.77 -19.97 -19.36
CA ASP A 278 18.31 -19.98 -19.26
C ASP A 278 17.69 -18.57 -19.05
N TRP A 279 18.51 -17.50 -19.07
CA TRP A 279 18.12 -16.09 -19.02
C TRP A 279 18.29 -15.40 -20.37
#